data_AF-A0A0F9N3R0-F1
#
_entry.id   AF-A0A0F9N3R0-F1
#
_cell.length_a   1.000
_cell.length_b   1.000
_cell.length_c   1.000
_cell.angle_alpha   90.00
_cell.angle_beta   90.00
_cell.angle_gamma   90.00
#
_symmetry.space_group_name_H-M   'P 1'
#
loop_
_entity.id
_entity.type
_entity.pdbx_description
1 polymer ?
#
loop_
_entity_poly.entity_id
_entity_poly.type
_entity_poly.pdbx_seq_one_letter_code
_entity_poly.pdbx_strand_id
1 'polypeptide(L)'
;MAEIPNDKIEFSEEGKVIIRKEAFKNILTHVLEFGNIYLDYATQAMGFCIGNVDSEGSIFEVVNTVPITHGDNIEIGFSENDRAALLNIQNLYPKQVIGWYHSHPGFDLFFSKADIANNLYFQTEQNPYGFGIVIDPSKIKKDKSFGIEVYRLKDFKMGVYSNYVRVRYEIEFPDSLEYFKWIQGFVEDSQMKTPVLINEQPEIKELTRFELQEIPSSKDVIKEVDSGFDQKHVEHIITGLKDGTKLFSESIIDCYRSELTKWEREFNLGTVQTTKKIQDSLKQMGLTISDGLNKVEAFIDKNFKNRINEFNNEIFSLVNQRVKKNIDLKTNISNNKETLINKFISRVDEILTEIYENVKQGLNMVTNQIGEIHEENVKFETNIVKLNDFITKISNQINNSIEIIDKNIEAITHPFESNLLDRYEKIISEIEPLKNNHSEIKDLIDKFQKTISGLRNMKK
;
A
#
# COMPACT_ATOMS: atom_id res chain seq x y z
N MET A 1 26.50 -10.45 -14.95
CA MET A 1 25.94 -11.72 -15.48
C MET A 1 25.49 -11.39 -16.89
N ALA A 2 26.01 -12.10 -17.90
CA ALA A 2 26.03 -11.64 -19.30
C ALA A 2 24.63 -11.33 -19.86
N GLU A 3 24.47 -10.11 -20.38
CA GLU A 3 23.31 -9.67 -21.16
C GLU A 3 23.14 -10.59 -22.37
N ILE A 4 21.91 -11.03 -22.63
CA ILE A 4 21.59 -11.83 -23.81
C ILE A 4 21.60 -10.87 -25.01
N PRO A 5 22.44 -11.09 -26.03
CA PRO A 5 22.43 -10.23 -27.22
C PRO A 5 21.04 -10.20 -27.84
N ASN A 6 20.59 -9.00 -28.21
CA ASN A 6 19.23 -8.73 -28.66
C ASN A 6 18.76 -9.67 -29.80
N ASP A 7 19.68 -10.13 -30.64
CA ASP A 7 19.45 -11.01 -31.80
C ASP A 7 19.08 -12.47 -31.44
N LYS A 8 19.10 -12.83 -30.16
CA LYS A 8 18.78 -14.18 -29.65
C LYS A 8 17.48 -14.25 -28.85
N ILE A 9 16.77 -13.14 -28.70
CA ILE A 9 15.50 -13.11 -27.96
C ILE A 9 14.39 -13.65 -28.86
N GLU A 10 13.64 -14.61 -28.34
CA GLU A 10 12.51 -15.22 -29.03
C GLU A 10 11.38 -14.20 -29.24
N PHE A 11 10.69 -14.28 -30.38
CA PHE A 11 9.58 -13.40 -30.74
C PHE A 11 8.25 -14.14 -30.61
N SER A 12 7.26 -13.50 -30.01
CA SER A 12 5.92 -14.05 -29.79
C SER A 12 4.86 -13.19 -30.49
N GLU A 13 4.02 -13.87 -31.28
CA GLU A 13 2.82 -13.29 -31.91
C GLU A 13 1.62 -13.25 -30.94
N GLU A 14 1.67 -14.02 -29.85
CA GLU A 14 0.58 -14.08 -28.85
C GLU A 14 0.64 -12.87 -27.90
N GLY A 15 -0.54 -12.34 -27.54
CA GLY A 15 -0.64 -11.19 -26.63
C GLY A 15 -0.20 -9.89 -27.31
N LYS A 16 -0.58 -9.69 -28.57
CA LYS A 16 -0.21 -8.51 -29.37
C LYS A 16 -0.61 -7.22 -28.65
N VAL A 17 0.29 -6.23 -28.62
CA VAL A 17 0.05 -4.93 -27.97
C VAL A 17 -0.22 -3.83 -28.99
N ILE A 18 -1.32 -3.11 -28.84
CA ILE A 18 -1.67 -1.93 -29.64
C ILE A 18 -1.57 -0.70 -28.75
N ILE A 19 -0.61 0.18 -29.04
CA ILE A 19 -0.40 1.43 -28.31
C ILE A 19 -1.18 2.53 -29.02
N ARG A 20 -2.28 2.98 -28.44
CA ARG A 20 -3.11 4.06 -29.00
C ARG A 20 -2.40 5.41 -28.92
N LYS A 21 -2.84 6.34 -29.76
CA LYS A 21 -2.24 7.67 -29.91
C LYS A 21 -2.06 8.44 -28.59
N GLU A 22 -3.04 8.41 -27.68
CA GLU A 22 -2.96 9.13 -26.40
C GLU A 22 -1.96 8.46 -25.44
N ALA A 23 -1.96 7.14 -25.37
CA ALA A 23 -0.96 6.40 -24.60
C ALA A 23 0.46 6.67 -25.12
N PHE A 24 0.66 6.58 -26.45
CA PHE A 24 1.95 6.84 -27.07
C PHE A 24 2.45 8.27 -26.78
N LYS A 25 1.57 9.25 -26.92
CA LYS A 25 1.83 10.66 -26.58
C LYS A 25 2.28 10.81 -25.13
N ASN A 26 1.52 10.27 -24.18
CA ASN A 26 1.82 10.40 -22.74
C ASN A 26 3.11 9.67 -22.33
N ILE A 27 3.37 8.48 -22.89
CA ILE A 27 4.64 7.78 -22.70
C ILE A 27 5.79 8.66 -23.20
N LEU A 28 5.68 9.17 -24.42
CA LEU A 28 6.76 9.93 -25.04
C LEU A 28 7.02 11.26 -24.33
N THR A 29 5.97 11.97 -23.91
CA THR A 29 6.10 13.19 -23.09
C THR A 29 6.85 12.89 -21.80
N HIS A 30 6.43 11.86 -21.06
CA HIS A 30 7.06 11.50 -19.79
C HIS A 30 8.54 11.13 -19.96
N VAL A 31 8.84 10.27 -20.94
CA VAL A 31 10.20 9.80 -21.19
C VAL A 31 11.11 10.91 -21.71
N LEU A 32 10.60 11.85 -22.52
CA LEU A 32 11.41 12.96 -23.03
C LEU A 32 11.58 14.09 -22.01
N GLU A 33 10.69 14.23 -21.03
CA GLU A 33 10.86 15.20 -19.96
C GLU A 33 12.06 14.84 -19.07
N PHE A 34 12.17 13.56 -18.67
CA PHE A 34 13.20 13.11 -17.73
C PHE A 34 14.37 12.34 -18.37
N GLY A 35 14.12 11.59 -19.44
CA GLY A 35 15.09 10.72 -20.11
C GLY A 35 15.75 11.33 -21.33
N ASN A 36 15.62 12.64 -21.57
CA ASN A 36 16.26 13.30 -22.70
C ASN A 36 17.78 13.30 -22.53
N ILE A 37 18.47 12.49 -23.35
CA ILE A 37 19.92 12.31 -23.35
C ILE A 37 20.75 13.58 -23.61
N TYR A 38 20.11 14.67 -24.03
CA TYR A 38 20.77 15.97 -24.20
C TYR A 38 20.73 16.84 -22.93
N LEU A 39 20.01 16.40 -21.89
CA LEU A 39 20.04 17.02 -20.57
C LEU A 39 21.18 16.41 -19.75
N ASP A 40 21.83 17.22 -18.91
CA ASP A 40 22.92 16.78 -18.03
C ASP A 40 22.47 15.79 -16.93
N TYR A 41 21.16 15.58 -16.79
CA TYR A 41 20.51 14.79 -15.73
C TYR A 41 19.49 13.78 -16.29
N ALA A 42 19.73 13.24 -17.50
CA ALA A 42 18.85 12.23 -18.09
C ALA A 42 18.70 11.02 -17.15
N THR A 43 17.47 10.73 -16.72
CA THR A 43 17.13 9.62 -15.81
C THR A 43 16.08 8.71 -16.42
N GLN A 44 15.94 7.49 -15.88
CA GLN A 44 14.85 6.62 -16.27
C GLN A 44 13.50 7.20 -15.79
N ALA A 45 12.42 6.95 -16.53
CA ALA A 45 11.06 7.31 -16.16
C ALA A 45 10.15 6.10 -16.36
N MET A 46 9.14 5.92 -15.50
CA MET A 46 8.23 4.78 -15.57
C MET A 46 6.76 5.14 -15.31
N GLY A 47 5.86 4.32 -15.84
CA GLY A 47 4.45 4.42 -15.51
C GLY A 47 3.63 3.19 -15.86
N PHE A 48 2.33 3.25 -15.60
CA PHE A 48 1.41 2.14 -15.80
C PHE A 48 0.52 2.33 -17.03
N CYS A 49 0.25 1.23 -17.72
CA CYS A 49 -0.57 1.20 -18.92
C CYS A 49 -2.03 0.92 -18.57
N ILE A 50 -2.92 1.81 -18.98
CA ILE A 50 -4.37 1.67 -18.87
C ILE A 50 -4.93 1.26 -20.22
N GLY A 51 -5.77 0.24 -20.24
CA GLY A 51 -6.20 -0.34 -21.49
C GLY A 51 -7.28 -1.41 -21.35
N ASN A 52 -7.62 -1.96 -22.50
CA ASN A 52 -8.59 -3.04 -22.63
C ASN A 52 -7.89 -4.27 -23.20
N VAL A 53 -8.38 -5.43 -22.82
CA VAL A 53 -8.03 -6.69 -23.46
C VAL A 53 -9.22 -7.11 -24.32
N ASP A 54 -8.97 -7.59 -25.53
CA ASP A 54 -10.01 -8.11 -26.40
C ASP A 54 -10.73 -9.32 -25.76
N SER A 55 -11.89 -9.69 -26.32
CA SER A 55 -12.72 -10.78 -25.79
C SER A 55 -12.03 -12.14 -25.79
N GLU A 56 -11.01 -12.31 -26.64
CA GLU A 56 -10.22 -13.55 -26.75
C GLU A 56 -8.99 -13.56 -25.83
N GLY A 57 -8.69 -12.44 -25.15
CA GLY A 57 -7.55 -12.33 -24.24
C GLY A 57 -6.20 -12.23 -24.97
N SER A 58 -6.20 -11.99 -26.27
CA SER A 58 -5.06 -12.12 -27.17
C SER A 58 -4.49 -10.78 -27.66
N ILE A 59 -5.28 -9.70 -27.59
CA ILE A 59 -4.90 -8.35 -28.03
C ILE A 59 -5.07 -7.38 -26.86
N PHE A 60 -4.01 -6.65 -26.57
CA PHE A 60 -3.90 -5.67 -25.50
C PHE A 60 -3.89 -4.27 -26.08
N GLU A 61 -4.94 -3.51 -25.86
CA GLU A 61 -5.07 -2.14 -26.34
C GLU A 61 -4.75 -1.15 -25.22
N VAL A 62 -3.58 -0.52 -25.28
CA VAL A 62 -3.19 0.55 -24.37
C VAL A 62 -3.83 1.85 -24.81
N VAL A 63 -4.85 2.29 -24.09
CA VAL A 63 -5.62 3.50 -24.43
C VAL A 63 -5.05 4.75 -23.76
N ASN A 64 -4.45 4.60 -22.58
CA ASN A 64 -3.85 5.70 -21.84
C ASN A 64 -2.70 5.19 -20.94
N THR A 65 -1.92 6.09 -20.36
CA THR A 65 -0.91 5.76 -19.35
C THR A 65 -0.97 6.72 -18.17
N VAL A 66 -0.47 6.24 -17.03
CA VAL A 66 -0.33 7.04 -15.81
C VAL A 66 1.16 7.11 -15.44
N PRO A 67 1.80 8.29 -15.56
CA PRO A 67 3.16 8.52 -15.07
C PRO A 67 3.25 8.35 -13.55
N ILE A 68 4.30 7.69 -13.08
CA ILE A 68 4.44 7.32 -11.66
C ILE A 68 5.68 7.96 -11.05
N THR A 69 6.85 7.74 -11.65
CA THR A 69 8.13 8.17 -11.07
C THR A 69 9.23 8.21 -12.12
N HIS A 70 10.30 8.95 -11.81
CA HIS A 70 11.56 9.00 -12.53
C HIS A 70 12.76 8.92 -11.56
N GLY A 71 13.94 8.63 -12.11
CA GLY A 71 15.20 8.57 -11.37
C GLY A 71 15.92 7.22 -11.46
N ASP A 72 17.14 7.19 -10.93
CA ASP A 72 18.05 6.02 -11.01
C ASP A 72 17.52 4.80 -10.24
N ASN A 73 16.61 5.00 -9.29
CA ASN A 73 16.08 3.92 -8.45
C ASN A 73 15.19 2.94 -9.24
N ILE A 74 14.74 3.29 -10.44
CA ILE A 74 13.91 2.40 -11.28
C ILE A 74 14.68 1.12 -11.64
N GLU A 75 16.01 1.21 -11.84
CA GLU A 75 16.88 0.05 -12.11
C GLU A 75 16.97 -0.95 -10.96
N ILE A 76 16.56 -0.54 -9.75
CA ILE A 76 16.58 -1.37 -8.54
C ILE A 76 15.26 -2.18 -8.41
N GLY A 77 14.19 -1.73 -9.07
CA GLY A 77 12.85 -2.32 -9.02
C GLY A 77 11.84 -1.46 -8.27
N PHE A 78 10.56 -1.86 -8.29
CA PHE A 78 9.48 -1.08 -7.67
C PHE A 78 9.67 -0.87 -6.17
N SER A 79 9.72 0.40 -5.78
CA SER A 79 9.72 0.86 -4.39
C SER A 79 8.36 0.61 -3.71
N GLU A 80 8.29 0.80 -2.39
CA GLU A 80 7.01 0.72 -1.65
C GLU A 80 5.99 1.73 -2.18
N ASN A 81 6.43 2.94 -2.56
CA ASN A 81 5.57 3.97 -3.12
C ASN A 81 5.03 3.57 -4.49
N ASP A 82 5.84 2.95 -5.34
CA ASP A 82 5.41 2.50 -6.68
C ASP A 82 4.36 1.39 -6.57
N ARG A 83 4.55 0.46 -5.61
CA ARG A 83 3.57 -0.60 -5.32
C ARG A 83 2.27 -0.03 -4.75
N ALA A 84 2.36 0.95 -3.86
CA ALA A 84 1.18 1.64 -3.34
C ALA A 84 0.44 2.41 -4.46
N ALA A 85 1.17 3.05 -5.37
CA ALA A 85 0.60 3.71 -6.55
C ALA A 85 -0.11 2.70 -7.46
N LEU A 86 0.50 1.53 -7.70
CA LEU A 86 -0.11 0.46 -8.49
C LEU A 86 -1.44 0.01 -7.91
N LEU A 87 -1.49 -0.26 -6.59
CA LEU A 87 -2.73 -0.65 -5.91
C LEU A 87 -3.81 0.44 -6.01
N ASN A 88 -3.44 1.70 -5.80
CA ASN A 88 -4.36 2.83 -5.91
C ASN A 88 -4.94 2.96 -7.33
N ILE A 89 -4.09 2.82 -8.36
CA ILE A 89 -4.52 2.93 -9.76
C ILE A 89 -5.37 1.71 -10.15
N GLN A 90 -5.05 0.51 -9.67
CA GLN A 90 -5.90 -0.67 -9.87
C GLN A 90 -7.28 -0.51 -9.22
N ASN A 91 -7.38 0.19 -8.09
CA ASN A 91 -8.67 0.51 -7.46
C ASN A 91 -9.46 1.56 -8.26
N LEU A 92 -8.79 2.57 -8.84
CA LEU A 92 -9.43 3.59 -9.67
C LEU A 92 -9.84 3.05 -11.06
N TYR A 93 -9.07 2.11 -11.60
CA TYR A 93 -9.27 1.49 -12.91
C TYR A 93 -9.30 -0.04 -12.81
N PRO A 94 -10.34 -0.63 -12.18
CA PRO A 94 -10.40 -2.08 -11.95
C PRO A 94 -10.31 -2.87 -13.26
N LYS A 95 -9.35 -3.80 -13.32
CA LYS A 95 -9.08 -4.67 -14.49
C LYS A 95 -8.65 -3.96 -15.78
N GLN A 96 -8.29 -2.67 -15.70
CA GLN A 96 -7.81 -1.91 -16.85
C GLN A 96 -6.30 -1.62 -16.79
N VAL A 97 -5.63 -1.92 -15.68
CA VAL A 97 -4.16 -1.87 -15.60
C VAL A 97 -3.59 -3.14 -16.23
N ILE A 98 -3.12 -3.03 -17.46
CA ILE A 98 -2.79 -4.19 -18.31
C ILE A 98 -1.28 -4.42 -18.52
N GLY A 99 -0.45 -3.43 -18.15
CA GLY A 99 0.99 -3.47 -18.31
C GLY A 99 1.65 -2.21 -17.75
N TRP A 100 2.91 -2.01 -18.09
CA TRP A 100 3.70 -0.86 -17.64
C TRP A 100 4.69 -0.42 -18.72
N TYR A 101 5.28 0.76 -18.55
CA TYR A 101 6.35 1.27 -19.40
C TYR A 101 7.48 1.82 -18.55
N HIS A 102 8.70 1.76 -19.07
CA HIS A 102 9.84 2.47 -18.52
C HIS A 102 10.84 2.83 -19.62
N SER A 103 11.75 3.74 -19.32
CA SER A 103 12.78 4.17 -20.26
C SER A 103 14.19 3.71 -19.90
N HIS A 104 15.00 3.45 -20.92
CA HIS A 104 16.44 3.17 -20.86
C HIS A 104 17.23 4.22 -21.63
N PRO A 105 17.49 5.43 -21.10
CA PRO A 105 18.22 6.48 -21.81
C PRO A 105 19.66 6.06 -22.14
N GLY A 106 19.90 5.59 -23.36
CA GLY A 106 21.22 5.17 -23.83
C GLY A 106 21.68 3.76 -23.43
N PHE A 107 20.79 2.94 -22.86
CA PHE A 107 21.12 1.57 -22.42
C PHE A 107 20.65 0.46 -23.38
N ASP A 108 20.02 0.79 -24.50
CA ASP A 108 19.36 -0.19 -25.39
C ASP A 108 18.07 -0.79 -24.82
N LEU A 109 17.36 -1.54 -25.65
CA LEU A 109 16.05 -2.11 -25.40
C LEU A 109 16.22 -3.56 -24.96
N PHE A 110 15.97 -3.82 -23.68
CA PHE A 110 16.02 -5.15 -23.07
C PHE A 110 15.28 -5.14 -21.72
N PHE A 111 14.97 -6.32 -21.17
CA PHE A 111 14.54 -6.47 -19.78
C PHE A 111 15.73 -6.83 -18.89
N SER A 112 16.01 -5.97 -17.91
CA SER A 112 16.91 -6.22 -16.80
C SER A 112 16.31 -7.23 -15.80
N LYS A 113 17.09 -7.61 -14.79
CA LYS A 113 16.58 -8.45 -13.70
C LYS A 113 15.50 -7.74 -12.88
N ALA A 114 15.62 -6.43 -12.70
CA ALA A 114 14.61 -5.63 -12.02
C ALA A 114 13.31 -5.60 -12.84
N ASP A 115 13.42 -5.49 -14.17
CA ASP A 115 12.25 -5.47 -15.06
C ASP A 115 11.52 -6.81 -15.07
N ILE A 116 12.25 -7.92 -15.05
CA ILE A 116 11.65 -9.25 -14.89
C ILE A 116 10.86 -9.33 -13.57
N ALA A 117 11.42 -8.84 -12.47
CA ALA A 117 10.76 -8.84 -11.17
C ALA A 117 9.52 -7.91 -11.17
N ASN A 118 9.61 -6.74 -11.78
CA ASN A 118 8.51 -5.79 -11.89
C ASN A 118 7.38 -6.32 -12.79
N ASN A 119 7.72 -7.01 -13.89
CA ASN A 119 6.72 -7.53 -14.82
C ASN A 119 5.82 -8.61 -14.19
N LEU A 120 6.26 -9.28 -13.12
CA LEU A 120 5.44 -10.24 -12.36
C LEU A 120 4.23 -9.60 -11.67
N TYR A 121 4.23 -8.28 -11.43
CA TYR A 121 3.03 -7.58 -10.93
C TYR A 121 1.93 -7.45 -11.99
N PHE A 122 2.28 -7.52 -13.27
CA PHE A 122 1.35 -7.37 -14.38
C PHE A 122 1.02 -8.71 -15.03
N GLN A 123 1.99 -9.63 -15.09
CA GLN A 123 1.82 -10.94 -15.69
C GLN A 123 1.46 -12.00 -14.64
N THR A 124 0.16 -12.28 -14.53
CA THR A 124 -0.44 -13.14 -13.49
C THR A 124 -1.33 -14.22 -14.11
N GLU A 125 -1.93 -15.10 -13.31
CA GLU A 125 -2.91 -16.07 -13.84
C GLU A 125 -4.13 -15.39 -14.45
N GLN A 126 -4.52 -14.22 -13.94
CA GLN A 126 -5.64 -13.42 -14.45
C GLN A 126 -5.24 -12.55 -15.65
N ASN A 127 -3.94 -12.28 -15.82
CA ASN A 127 -3.38 -11.54 -16.94
C ASN A 127 -2.10 -12.25 -17.46
N PRO A 128 -2.23 -13.41 -18.12
CA PRO A 128 -1.07 -14.24 -18.48
C PRO A 128 -0.16 -13.58 -19.51
N TYR A 129 -0.66 -12.55 -20.19
CA TYR A 129 0.02 -11.81 -21.24
C TYR A 129 0.45 -10.40 -20.82
N GLY A 130 0.42 -10.07 -19.53
CA GLY A 130 0.93 -8.80 -19.00
C GLY A 130 2.37 -8.51 -19.45
N PHE A 131 2.62 -7.27 -19.83
CA PHE A 131 3.81 -6.86 -20.57
C PHE A 131 4.43 -5.58 -20.01
N GLY A 132 5.69 -5.34 -20.40
CA GLY A 132 6.37 -4.07 -20.19
C GLY A 132 6.85 -3.48 -21.51
N ILE A 133 6.68 -2.17 -21.66
CA ILE A 133 7.18 -1.38 -22.79
C ILE A 133 8.49 -0.74 -22.37
N VAL A 134 9.55 -0.98 -23.14
CA VAL A 134 10.87 -0.35 -22.94
C VAL A 134 11.06 0.70 -24.01
N ILE A 135 11.45 1.91 -23.60
CA ILE A 135 11.70 3.03 -24.51
C ILE A 135 13.14 3.56 -24.32
N ASP A 136 13.93 3.58 -25.39
CA ASP A 136 15.25 4.23 -25.38
C ASP A 136 15.17 5.54 -26.18
N PRO A 137 15.09 6.70 -25.50
CA PRO A 137 14.99 8.00 -26.17
C PRO A 137 16.20 8.31 -27.08
N SER A 138 17.36 7.69 -26.86
CA SER A 138 18.53 7.84 -27.74
C SER A 138 18.29 7.23 -29.14
N LYS A 139 17.34 6.30 -29.26
CA LYS A 139 17.04 5.54 -30.48
C LYS A 139 15.87 6.07 -31.29
N ILE A 140 15.18 7.11 -30.83
CA ILE A 140 14.05 7.76 -31.54
C ILE A 140 14.42 8.16 -32.98
N LYS A 141 15.69 8.47 -33.25
CA LYS A 141 16.18 8.90 -34.57
C LYS A 141 16.44 7.75 -35.57
N LYS A 142 16.36 6.48 -35.17
CA LYS A 142 16.96 5.37 -35.94
C LYS A 142 16.04 4.57 -36.85
N ASP A 143 14.71 4.71 -36.81
CA ASP A 143 13.74 4.04 -37.70
C ASP A 143 12.29 4.48 -37.34
N LYS A 144 11.28 3.71 -37.79
CA LYS A 144 9.85 3.91 -37.43
C LYS A 144 9.47 3.35 -36.06
N SER A 145 10.39 2.71 -35.32
CA SER A 145 10.10 2.07 -34.02
C SER A 145 10.10 3.04 -32.85
N PHE A 146 10.58 4.27 -33.03
CA PHE A 146 10.74 5.28 -31.96
C PHE A 146 11.60 4.79 -30.78
N GLY A 147 12.43 3.76 -30.99
CA GLY A 147 13.20 3.15 -29.90
C GLY A 147 12.30 2.46 -28.89
N ILE A 148 11.21 1.82 -29.32
CA ILE A 148 10.27 1.09 -28.47
C ILE A 148 10.39 -0.40 -28.73
N GLU A 149 10.37 -1.19 -27.67
CA GLU A 149 10.16 -2.64 -27.73
C GLU A 149 9.21 -3.06 -26.61
N VAL A 150 8.49 -4.15 -26.83
CA VAL A 150 7.57 -4.71 -25.85
C VAL A 150 8.02 -6.11 -25.47
N TYR A 151 8.08 -6.37 -24.17
CA TYR A 151 8.53 -7.65 -23.64
C TYR A 151 7.52 -8.26 -22.67
N ARG A 152 7.60 -9.59 -22.56
CA ARG A 152 6.82 -10.40 -21.63
C ARG A 152 7.67 -11.55 -21.12
N LEU A 153 7.40 -12.06 -19.93
CA LEU A 153 8.04 -13.27 -19.44
C LEU A 153 7.54 -14.51 -20.20
N LYS A 154 8.48 -15.39 -20.52
CA LYS A 154 8.20 -16.66 -21.20
C LYS A 154 7.35 -17.58 -20.32
N ASP A 155 7.67 -17.63 -19.02
CA ASP A 155 6.89 -18.35 -18.03
C ASP A 155 6.90 -17.59 -16.69
N PHE A 156 5.84 -16.86 -16.39
CA PHE A 156 5.74 -16.07 -15.14
C PHE A 156 5.76 -16.94 -13.88
N LYS A 157 5.45 -18.25 -13.98
CA LYS A 157 5.50 -19.18 -12.84
C LYS A 157 6.92 -19.47 -12.37
N MET A 158 7.93 -19.22 -13.23
CA MET A 158 9.34 -19.28 -12.84
C MET A 158 9.79 -18.05 -12.03
N GLY A 159 8.91 -17.06 -11.82
CA GLY A 159 9.23 -15.83 -11.10
C GLY A 159 10.42 -15.09 -11.71
N VAL A 160 11.34 -14.64 -10.85
CA VAL A 160 12.55 -13.87 -11.26
C VAL A 160 13.56 -14.68 -12.10
N TYR A 161 13.37 -16.00 -12.21
CA TYR A 161 14.22 -16.87 -13.04
C TYR A 161 13.66 -17.06 -14.46
N SER A 162 12.50 -16.49 -14.75
CA SER A 162 11.93 -16.54 -16.10
C SER A 162 12.82 -15.79 -17.09
N ASN A 163 12.90 -16.31 -18.32
CA ASN A 163 13.42 -15.54 -19.44
C ASN A 163 12.28 -14.70 -20.04
N TYR A 164 12.59 -13.80 -20.97
CA TYR A 164 11.59 -12.97 -21.63
C TYR A 164 11.61 -13.16 -23.15
N VAL A 165 10.50 -12.78 -23.77
CA VAL A 165 10.27 -12.79 -25.21
C VAL A 165 9.91 -11.40 -25.67
N ARG A 166 10.25 -11.06 -26.92
CA ARG A 166 9.71 -9.88 -27.59
C ARG A 166 8.28 -10.16 -28.02
N VAL A 167 7.42 -9.17 -27.86
CA VAL A 167 6.01 -9.27 -28.18
C VAL A 167 5.71 -8.39 -29.39
N ARG A 168 4.88 -8.90 -30.31
CA ARG A 168 4.40 -8.08 -31.42
C ARG A 168 3.65 -6.85 -30.91
N TYR A 169 4.02 -5.68 -31.42
CA TYR A 169 3.33 -4.43 -31.09
C TYR A 169 3.04 -3.58 -32.33
N GLU A 170 2.02 -2.73 -32.23
CA GLU A 170 1.66 -1.72 -33.23
C GLU A 170 1.43 -0.37 -32.52
N ILE A 171 1.95 0.71 -33.09
CA ILE A 171 1.77 2.07 -32.59
C ILE A 171 0.79 2.78 -33.52
N GLU A 172 -0.29 3.32 -32.95
CA GLU A 172 -1.17 4.23 -33.66
C GLU A 172 -0.57 5.63 -33.64
N PHE A 173 -0.09 6.09 -34.79
CA PHE A 173 0.45 7.43 -34.90
C PHE A 173 -0.69 8.45 -34.94
N PRO A 174 -0.63 9.48 -34.10
CA PRO A 174 -1.53 10.63 -34.25
C PRO A 174 -1.29 11.32 -35.60
N ASP A 175 -2.27 11.25 -36.50
CA ASP A 175 -2.21 11.68 -37.90
C ASP A 175 -3.01 12.96 -38.17
N SER A 176 -3.42 13.66 -37.11
CA SER A 176 -4.32 14.82 -37.18
C SER A 176 -3.60 16.15 -36.95
N LEU A 177 -4.25 17.26 -37.34
CA LEU A 177 -3.83 18.64 -37.03
C LEU A 177 -3.60 18.86 -35.52
N GLU A 178 -4.28 18.08 -34.69
CA GLU A 178 -4.14 18.07 -33.22
C GLU A 178 -2.74 17.63 -32.79
N TYR A 179 -2.13 16.68 -33.50
CA TYR A 179 -0.75 16.25 -33.25
C TYR A 179 0.27 17.35 -33.48
N PHE A 180 0.11 18.10 -34.57
CA PHE A 180 1.00 19.22 -34.88
C PHE A 180 0.90 20.31 -33.80
N LYS A 181 -0.31 20.60 -33.33
CA LYS A 181 -0.52 21.53 -32.21
C LYS A 181 0.09 21.01 -30.91
N TRP A 182 0.01 19.71 -30.65
CA TRP A 182 0.68 19.10 -29.49
C TRP A 182 2.20 19.20 -29.59
N ILE A 183 2.82 18.83 -30.71
CA ILE A 183 4.27 18.98 -30.91
C ILE A 183 4.68 20.44 -30.73
N GLN A 184 3.91 21.37 -31.29
CA GLN A 184 4.16 22.79 -31.12
C GLN A 184 4.11 23.19 -29.63
N GLY A 185 3.04 22.81 -28.92
CA GLY A 185 2.91 23.05 -27.48
C GLY A 185 4.03 22.42 -26.66
N PHE A 186 4.37 21.16 -26.91
CA PHE A 186 5.48 20.46 -26.26
C PHE A 186 6.81 21.19 -26.45
N VAL A 187 7.10 21.65 -27.67
CA VAL A 187 8.33 22.42 -27.95
C VAL A 187 8.29 23.79 -27.25
N GLU A 188 7.18 24.49 -27.30
CA GLU A 188 7.00 25.79 -26.63
C GLU A 188 7.13 25.67 -25.09
N ASP A 189 6.47 24.67 -24.51
CA ASP A 189 6.47 24.38 -23.07
C ASP A 189 7.87 23.95 -22.61
N SER A 190 8.56 23.11 -23.39
CA SER A 190 9.94 22.66 -23.06
C SER A 190 10.96 23.81 -23.03
N GLN A 191 10.66 24.94 -23.68
CA GLN A 191 11.51 26.13 -23.71
C GLN A 191 11.18 27.14 -22.60
N MET A 192 10.17 26.87 -21.78
CA MET A 192 9.84 27.71 -20.63
C MET A 192 10.95 27.63 -19.55
N LYS A 193 11.07 28.66 -18.72
CA LYS A 193 12.08 28.73 -17.64
C LYS A 193 11.92 27.61 -16.59
N THR A 194 10.72 27.04 -16.48
CA THR A 194 10.34 25.93 -15.60
C THR A 194 9.28 25.09 -16.32
N PRO A 195 9.68 24.20 -17.25
CA PRO A 195 8.73 23.36 -17.98
C PRO A 195 8.13 22.34 -17.01
N VAL A 196 6.80 22.19 -17.02
CA VAL A 196 6.09 21.05 -16.42
C VAL A 196 5.28 20.45 -17.54
N LEU A 197 5.77 19.37 -18.15
CA LEU A 197 5.17 18.78 -19.35
C LEU A 197 4.20 17.66 -18.98
N ILE A 198 4.43 16.98 -17.86
CA ILE A 198 3.54 16.00 -17.27
C ILE A 198 3.65 16.03 -15.74
N ASN A 199 2.56 15.75 -15.03
CA ASN A 199 2.57 15.63 -13.57
C ASN A 199 2.62 14.15 -13.18
N GLU A 200 3.55 13.77 -12.32
CA GLU A 200 3.57 12.43 -11.73
C GLU A 200 2.52 12.29 -10.62
N GLN A 201 1.93 11.11 -10.44
CA GLN A 201 0.97 10.87 -9.35
C GLN A 201 1.42 11.30 -7.94
N PRO A 202 2.68 11.11 -7.50
CA PRO A 202 3.15 11.68 -6.22
C PRO A 202 3.00 13.21 -6.13
N GLU A 203 3.14 13.94 -7.24
CA GLU A 203 2.98 15.41 -7.29
C GLU A 203 1.52 15.85 -7.24
N ILE A 204 0.59 15.06 -7.80
CA ILE A 204 -0.86 15.33 -7.76
C ILE A 204 -1.40 15.27 -6.31
N LYS A 205 -0.77 14.47 -5.43
CA LYS A 205 -1.08 14.46 -3.99
C LYS A 205 -0.58 15.69 -3.24
N GLU A 206 0.45 16.38 -3.73
CA GLU A 206 0.93 17.63 -3.12
C GLU A 206 0.12 18.86 -3.59
N LEU A 207 -0.45 18.83 -4.80
CA LEU A 207 -1.23 19.94 -5.37
C LEU A 207 -2.71 20.00 -4.97
N THR A 208 -3.27 18.97 -4.34
CA THR A 208 -4.70 18.92 -3.97
C THR A 208 -5.04 19.52 -2.59
N ARG A 209 -4.10 20.18 -1.92
CA ARG A 209 -4.33 20.78 -0.59
C ARG A 209 -4.89 22.22 -0.58
N PHE A 210 -5.10 22.87 -1.72
CA PHE A 210 -5.72 24.19 -1.76
C PHE A 210 -6.76 24.30 -2.88
N GLU A 211 -7.94 24.80 -2.49
CA GLU A 211 -9.09 25.27 -3.31
C GLU A 211 -10.32 24.33 -3.44
N LEU A 212 -11.24 24.48 -2.44
CA LEU A 212 -12.72 24.64 -2.49
C LEU A 212 -13.56 23.54 -3.24
N GLN A 213 -14.71 23.05 -2.77
CA GLN A 213 -15.85 23.64 -2.07
C GLN A 213 -16.81 22.49 -1.64
N GLU A 214 -17.59 22.68 -0.57
CA GLU A 214 -18.58 21.72 -0.03
C GLU A 214 -19.75 21.39 -0.98
N ILE A 215 -20.21 20.12 -1.00
CA ILE A 215 -21.65 19.73 -1.01
C ILE A 215 -21.83 18.42 -0.20
N PRO A 216 -22.89 18.28 0.65
CA PRO A 216 -23.04 17.19 1.61
C PRO A 216 -23.92 16.00 1.17
N SER A 217 -23.90 14.97 2.02
CA SER A 217 -24.73 13.75 2.11
C SER A 217 -24.20 12.52 1.36
N SER A 218 -24.27 11.29 1.88
CA SER A 218 -25.13 10.74 2.94
C SER A 218 -24.48 9.51 3.58
N LYS A 219 -24.69 9.38 4.90
CA LYS A 219 -24.74 8.15 5.72
C LYS A 219 -24.30 6.86 5.02
N ASP A 220 -23.16 6.33 5.43
CA ASP A 220 -23.13 5.01 6.06
C ASP A 220 -21.97 4.92 7.05
N VAL A 221 -22.33 4.59 8.27
CA VAL A 221 -21.44 4.46 9.42
C VAL A 221 -20.77 3.10 9.33
N ILE A 222 -19.48 3.06 9.01
CA ILE A 222 -18.62 1.95 9.40
C ILE A 222 -17.77 2.48 10.54
N LYS A 223 -18.09 2.01 11.76
CA LYS A 223 -17.26 2.20 12.95
C LYS A 223 -15.99 1.38 12.76
N GLU A 224 -14.89 2.02 12.36
CA GLU A 224 -13.57 1.46 12.61
C GLU A 224 -13.25 1.60 14.10
N VAL A 225 -12.91 0.47 14.69
CA VAL A 225 -12.44 0.36 16.06
C VAL A 225 -11.01 0.90 16.08
N ASP A 226 -10.87 2.07 16.68
CA ASP A 226 -9.62 2.79 16.91
C ASP A 226 -8.70 1.94 17.82
N SER A 227 -7.73 1.26 17.22
CA SER A 227 -6.60 0.68 17.96
C SER A 227 -5.63 1.81 18.29
N GLY A 228 -5.74 2.33 19.51
CA GLY A 228 -5.00 3.48 20.03
C GLY A 228 -3.48 3.34 20.06
N PHE A 229 -2.85 3.41 18.90
CA PHE A 229 -1.48 3.89 18.74
C PHE A 229 -1.55 5.30 18.14
N ASP A 230 -1.18 6.29 18.94
CA ASP A 230 -1.24 7.71 18.60
C ASP A 230 -0.35 8.03 17.39
N GLN A 231 -0.94 8.02 16.20
CA GLN A 231 -0.31 8.30 14.89
C GLN A 231 0.46 9.62 14.86
N LYS A 232 0.12 10.58 15.72
CA LYS A 232 0.80 11.89 15.82
C LYS A 232 2.28 11.76 16.17
N HIS A 233 2.67 10.82 17.04
CA HIS A 233 4.06 10.68 17.46
C HIS A 233 4.95 10.16 16.32
N VAL A 234 4.41 9.24 15.49
CA VAL A 234 5.10 8.71 14.31
C VAL A 234 5.21 9.78 13.22
N GLU A 235 4.14 10.55 12.99
CA GLU A 235 4.18 11.70 12.08
C GLU A 235 5.19 12.77 12.51
N HIS A 236 5.32 13.05 13.81
CA HIS A 236 6.31 14.01 14.32
C HIS A 236 7.76 13.55 14.10
N ILE A 237 8.06 12.25 14.24
CA ILE A 237 9.39 11.69 13.96
C ILE A 237 9.70 11.78 12.46
N ILE A 238 8.76 11.39 11.60
CA ILE A 238 8.92 11.41 10.14
C ILE A 238 9.09 12.86 9.64
N THR A 239 8.30 13.78 10.19
CA THR A 239 8.39 15.21 9.85
C THR A 239 9.73 15.79 10.31
N GLY A 240 10.17 15.48 11.54
CA GLY A 240 11.48 15.90 12.04
C GLY A 240 12.67 15.34 11.24
N LEU A 241 12.55 14.10 10.74
CA LEU A 241 13.55 13.49 9.84
C LEU A 241 13.58 14.20 8.49
N LYS A 242 12.40 14.48 7.90
CA LYS A 242 12.25 15.20 6.62
C LYS A 242 12.79 16.63 6.70
N ASP A 243 12.51 17.34 7.80
CA ASP A 243 13.01 18.68 8.03
C ASP A 243 14.53 18.70 8.27
N GLY A 244 15.04 17.72 9.02
CA GLY A 244 16.48 17.56 9.27
C GLY A 244 17.29 17.26 8.01
N THR A 245 16.78 16.38 7.12
CA THR A 245 17.43 16.05 5.85
C THR A 245 17.37 17.23 4.87
N LYS A 246 16.26 17.97 4.84
CA LYS A 246 16.13 19.20 4.07
C LYS A 246 17.12 20.27 4.53
N LEU A 247 17.20 20.55 5.83
CA LEU A 247 18.15 21.53 6.39
C LEU A 247 19.61 21.13 6.15
N PHE A 248 19.93 19.83 6.21
CA PHE A 248 21.26 19.32 5.87
C PHE A 248 21.60 19.53 4.39
N SER A 249 20.65 19.23 3.50
CA SER A 249 20.78 19.41 2.05
C SER A 249 20.97 20.89 1.70
N GLU A 250 20.11 21.77 2.23
CA GLU A 250 20.19 23.22 2.03
C GLU A 250 21.53 23.80 2.53
N SER A 251 21.99 23.37 3.71
CA SER A 251 23.28 23.81 4.27
C SER A 251 24.48 23.40 3.41
N ILE A 252 24.47 22.19 2.85
CA ILE A 252 25.54 21.71 1.94
C ILE A 252 25.47 22.43 0.59
N ILE A 253 24.26 22.57 0.03
CA ILE A 253 24.04 23.20 -1.28
C ILE A 253 24.43 24.69 -1.24
N ASP A 254 24.06 25.41 -0.18
CA ASP A 254 24.40 26.83 -0.03
C ASP A 254 25.90 27.03 0.18
N CYS A 255 26.56 26.12 0.90
CA CYS A 255 28.02 26.15 1.07
C CYS A 255 28.74 25.92 -0.28
N TYR A 256 28.28 24.94 -1.06
CA TYR A 256 28.79 24.67 -2.41
C TYR A 256 28.54 25.83 -3.37
N ARG A 257 27.32 26.37 -3.39
CA ARG A 257 26.90 27.49 -4.25
C ARG A 257 27.71 28.74 -3.96
N SER A 258 27.93 29.07 -2.69
CA SER A 258 28.74 30.22 -2.27
C SER A 258 30.19 30.12 -2.72
N GLU A 259 30.81 28.94 -2.56
CA GLU A 259 32.20 28.72 -2.98
C GLU A 259 32.35 28.62 -4.51
N LEU A 260 31.36 28.11 -5.23
CA LEU A 260 31.33 28.13 -6.70
C LEU A 260 31.19 29.56 -7.25
N THR A 261 30.31 30.36 -6.66
CA THR A 261 30.10 31.76 -7.08
C THR A 261 31.35 32.62 -6.84
N LYS A 262 32.05 32.41 -5.72
CA LYS A 262 33.35 33.06 -5.47
C LYS A 262 34.41 32.61 -6.46
N TRP A 263 34.47 31.31 -6.75
CA TRP A 263 35.42 30.75 -7.69
C TRP A 263 35.21 31.28 -9.11
N GLU A 264 33.97 31.31 -9.59
CA GLU A 264 33.61 31.89 -10.89
C GLU A 264 34.07 33.35 -10.98
N ARG A 265 33.82 34.14 -9.93
CA ARG A 265 34.22 35.55 -9.89
C ARG A 265 35.73 35.75 -9.88
N GLU A 266 36.47 34.99 -9.07
CA GLU A 266 37.93 35.07 -8.96
C GLU A 266 38.63 34.57 -10.23
N PHE A 267 38.13 33.47 -10.82
CA PHE A 267 38.63 32.91 -12.06
C PHE A 267 38.40 33.85 -13.25
N ASN A 268 37.19 34.42 -13.38
CA ASN A 268 36.86 35.38 -14.43
C ASN A 268 37.69 36.68 -14.29
N LEU A 269 37.91 37.18 -13.08
CA LEU A 269 38.77 38.35 -12.86
C LEU A 269 40.23 38.10 -13.25
N GLY A 270 40.80 36.96 -12.83
CA GLY A 270 42.18 36.58 -13.15
C GLY A 270 42.40 36.34 -14.64
N THR A 271 41.50 35.58 -15.28
CA THR A 271 41.58 35.29 -16.72
C THR A 271 41.37 36.54 -17.58
N VAL A 272 40.40 37.41 -17.25
CA VAL A 272 40.17 38.65 -18.03
C VAL A 272 41.36 39.61 -17.91
N GLN A 273 41.92 39.81 -16.71
CA GLN A 273 43.07 40.70 -16.53
C GLN A 273 44.34 40.17 -17.21
N THR A 274 44.58 38.86 -17.15
CA THR A 274 45.79 38.26 -17.72
C THR A 274 45.69 38.06 -19.23
N THR A 275 44.50 37.76 -19.77
CA THR A 275 44.25 37.77 -21.23
C THR A 275 44.40 39.17 -21.81
N LYS A 276 43.96 40.22 -21.10
CA LYS A 276 44.20 41.61 -21.51
C LYS A 276 45.68 41.95 -21.55
N LYS A 277 46.45 41.51 -20.55
CA LYS A 277 47.92 41.62 -20.56
C LYS A 277 48.53 40.88 -21.76
N ILE A 278 48.14 39.64 -22.04
CA ILE A 278 48.63 38.88 -23.20
C ILE A 278 48.28 39.61 -24.51
N GLN A 279 47.05 40.13 -24.64
CA GLN A 279 46.61 40.90 -25.79
C GLN A 279 47.44 42.18 -25.98
N ASP A 280 47.73 42.92 -24.91
CA ASP A 280 48.60 44.10 -24.95
C ASP A 280 50.03 43.74 -25.37
N SER A 281 50.55 42.60 -24.90
CA SER A 281 51.85 42.07 -25.32
C SER A 281 51.87 41.64 -26.79
N LEU A 282 50.81 41.02 -27.29
CA LEU A 282 50.67 40.67 -28.71
C LEU A 282 50.58 41.91 -29.60
N LYS A 283 49.88 42.96 -29.12
CA LYS A 283 49.81 44.26 -29.80
C LYS A 283 51.19 44.92 -29.88
N GLN A 284 51.97 44.90 -28.80
CA GLN A 284 53.34 45.42 -28.81
C GLN A 284 54.30 44.56 -29.66
N MET A 285 54.09 43.25 -29.70
CA MET A 285 54.84 42.36 -30.59
C MET A 285 54.57 42.72 -32.06
N GLY A 286 53.32 42.99 -32.44
CA GLY A 286 52.97 43.49 -33.78
C GLY A 286 53.68 44.80 -34.17
N LEU A 287 53.80 45.73 -33.21
CA LEU A 287 54.58 46.97 -33.40
C LEU A 287 56.09 46.69 -33.52
N THR A 288 56.61 45.75 -32.75
CA THR A 288 58.04 45.36 -32.77
C THR A 288 58.42 44.59 -34.04
N ILE A 289 57.49 43.83 -34.63
CA ILE A 289 57.65 43.15 -35.93
C ILE A 289 57.89 44.16 -37.05
N SER A 290 57.28 45.34 -36.99
CA SER A 290 57.56 46.43 -37.93
C SER A 290 58.99 46.99 -37.82
N ASP A 291 59.66 46.73 -36.68
CA ASP A 291 60.96 47.29 -36.30
C ASP A 291 62.15 46.32 -36.44
N GLY A 292 61.90 45.10 -36.94
CA GLY A 292 62.90 44.10 -37.36
C GLY A 292 62.90 42.78 -36.56
N LEU A 293 63.17 41.67 -37.25
CA LEU A 293 63.04 40.28 -36.75
C LEU A 293 63.87 39.96 -35.49
N ASN A 294 65.10 40.48 -35.37
CA ASN A 294 65.96 40.20 -34.19
C ASN A 294 65.41 40.81 -32.89
N LYS A 295 64.64 41.91 -32.97
CA LYS A 295 63.98 42.50 -31.79
C LYS A 295 62.77 41.69 -31.36
N VAL A 296 62.11 41.01 -32.31
CA VAL A 296 60.96 40.14 -32.05
C VAL A 296 61.39 38.89 -31.29
N GLU A 297 62.51 38.27 -31.68
CA GLU A 297 63.07 37.11 -30.98
C GLU A 297 63.42 37.45 -29.53
N ALA A 298 64.15 38.56 -29.30
CA ALA A 298 64.46 39.04 -27.96
C ALA A 298 63.21 39.42 -27.13
N PHE A 299 62.16 39.93 -27.78
CA PHE A 299 60.89 40.25 -27.13
C PHE A 299 60.12 38.99 -26.72
N ILE A 300 60.06 37.97 -27.58
CA ILE A 300 59.45 36.67 -27.29
C ILE A 300 60.18 36.02 -26.10
N ASP A 301 61.50 35.93 -26.17
CA ASP A 301 62.29 35.25 -25.14
C ASP A 301 62.21 35.92 -23.77
N LYS A 302 62.18 37.26 -23.73
CA LYS A 302 62.16 37.99 -22.46
C LYS A 302 60.76 38.25 -21.93
N ASN A 303 59.87 38.79 -22.76
CA ASN A 303 58.57 39.29 -22.28
C ASN A 303 57.48 38.22 -22.35
N PHE A 304 57.45 37.44 -23.42
CA PHE A 304 56.43 36.41 -23.58
C PHE A 304 56.69 35.23 -22.64
N LYS A 305 57.95 34.78 -22.52
CA LYS A 305 58.34 33.74 -21.57
C LYS A 305 58.11 34.13 -20.11
N ASN A 306 58.42 35.38 -19.73
CA ASN A 306 58.13 35.87 -18.38
C ASN A 306 56.63 35.92 -18.12
N ARG A 307 55.80 36.34 -19.08
CA ARG A 307 54.34 36.34 -18.91
C ARG A 307 53.72 34.95 -18.86
N ILE A 308 54.27 33.98 -19.60
CA ILE A 308 53.86 32.58 -19.48
C ILE A 308 54.22 32.04 -18.08
N ASN A 309 55.40 32.38 -17.57
CA ASN A 309 55.81 31.94 -16.22
C ASN A 309 54.96 32.60 -15.13
N GLU A 310 54.63 33.89 -15.26
CA GLU A 310 53.69 34.59 -14.36
C GLU A 310 52.30 33.93 -14.40
N PHE A 311 51.78 33.65 -15.61
CA PHE A 311 50.51 32.94 -15.78
C PHE A 311 50.53 31.56 -15.11
N ASN A 312 51.58 30.76 -15.33
CA ASN A 312 51.72 29.45 -14.72
C ASN A 312 51.76 29.53 -13.18
N ASN A 313 52.48 30.50 -12.63
CA ASN A 313 52.57 30.69 -11.17
C ASN A 313 51.24 31.16 -10.57
N GLU A 314 50.51 32.05 -11.24
CA GLU A 314 49.15 32.46 -10.82
C GLU A 314 48.18 31.28 -10.84
N ILE A 315 48.19 30.48 -11.92
CA ILE A 315 47.36 29.28 -12.03
C ILE A 315 47.73 28.25 -10.96
N PHE A 316 49.02 27.97 -10.74
CA PHE A 316 49.45 27.03 -9.68
C PHE A 316 49.05 27.52 -8.28
N SER A 317 49.15 28.82 -8.01
CA SER A 317 48.71 29.41 -6.75
C SER A 317 47.20 29.24 -6.55
N LEU A 318 46.39 29.53 -7.58
CA LEU A 318 44.94 29.37 -7.55
C LEU A 318 44.54 27.90 -7.36
N VAL A 319 45.20 26.98 -8.06
CA VAL A 319 44.97 25.53 -7.91
C VAL A 319 45.33 25.07 -6.50
N ASN A 320 46.47 25.49 -5.95
CA ASN A 320 46.87 25.12 -4.59
C ASN A 320 45.93 25.70 -3.52
N GLN A 321 45.46 26.94 -3.68
CA GLN A 321 44.44 27.50 -2.82
C GLN A 321 43.12 26.71 -2.90
N ARG A 322 42.75 26.21 -4.08
CA ARG A 322 41.56 25.37 -4.26
C ARG A 322 41.71 24.02 -3.57
N VAL A 323 42.87 23.38 -3.67
CA VAL A 323 43.17 22.14 -2.95
C VAL A 323 43.03 22.34 -1.44
N LYS A 324 43.59 23.43 -0.91
CA LYS A 324 43.47 23.75 0.52
C LYS A 324 42.02 24.01 0.95
N LYS A 325 41.27 24.82 0.20
CA LYS A 325 39.85 25.07 0.48
C LYS A 325 38.99 23.80 0.40
N ASN A 326 39.31 22.86 -0.50
CA ASN A 326 38.63 21.56 -0.56
C ASN A 326 38.91 20.70 0.68
N ILE A 327 40.11 20.77 1.24
CA ILE A 327 40.45 20.09 2.50
C ILE A 327 39.67 20.73 3.67
N ASP A 328 39.60 22.06 3.71
CA ASP A 328 38.84 22.79 4.73
C ASP A 328 37.33 22.50 4.62
N LEU A 329 36.79 22.47 3.40
CA LEU A 329 35.40 22.11 3.12
C LEU A 329 35.08 20.68 3.57
N LYS A 330 35.96 19.71 3.27
CA LYS A 330 35.82 18.33 3.73
C LYS A 330 35.77 18.25 5.26
N THR A 331 36.59 19.05 5.94
CA THR A 331 36.64 19.11 7.40
C THR A 331 35.35 19.71 7.97
N ASN A 332 34.85 20.79 7.39
CA ASN A 332 33.60 21.41 7.80
C ASN A 332 32.39 20.50 7.56
N ILE A 333 32.35 19.77 6.44
CA ILE A 333 31.31 18.78 6.16
C ILE A 333 31.32 17.67 7.23
N SER A 334 32.50 17.16 7.59
CA SER A 334 32.62 16.17 8.67
C SER A 334 32.10 16.69 10.01
N ASN A 335 32.49 17.91 10.41
CA ASN A 335 32.04 18.51 11.67
C ASN A 335 30.53 18.76 11.71
N ASN A 336 29.96 19.22 10.59
CA ASN A 336 28.52 19.44 10.47
C ASN A 336 27.76 18.10 10.50
N LYS A 337 28.29 17.07 9.83
CA LYS A 337 27.73 15.71 9.89
C LYS A 337 27.67 15.21 11.33
N GLU A 338 28.77 15.31 12.08
CA GLU A 338 28.83 14.84 13.47
C GLU A 338 27.86 15.61 14.38
N THR A 339 27.79 16.93 14.21
CA THR A 339 26.85 17.78 14.96
C THR A 339 25.40 17.39 14.70
N LEU A 340 25.04 17.11 13.44
CA LEU A 340 23.68 16.70 13.07
C LEU A 340 23.33 15.31 13.57
N ILE A 341 24.26 14.36 13.49
CA ILE A 341 24.08 13.01 14.05
C ILE A 341 23.81 13.12 15.55
N ASN A 342 24.58 13.91 16.28
CA ASN A 342 24.40 14.06 17.73
C ASN A 342 23.05 14.72 18.08
N LYS A 343 22.63 15.73 17.32
CA LYS A 343 21.30 16.34 17.49
C LYS A 343 20.17 15.35 17.19
N PHE A 344 20.32 14.54 16.15
CA PHE A 344 19.34 13.53 15.79
C PHE A 344 19.20 12.48 16.89
N ILE A 345 20.32 11.93 17.38
CA ILE A 345 20.33 10.94 18.48
C ILE A 345 19.63 11.50 19.72
N SER A 346 19.99 12.72 20.14
CA SER A 346 19.37 13.36 21.31
C SER A 346 17.85 13.50 21.16
N ARG A 347 17.36 13.82 19.95
CA ARG A 347 15.93 14.01 19.71
C ARG A 347 15.17 12.69 19.69
N VAL A 348 15.79 11.64 19.14
CA VAL A 348 15.22 10.28 19.16
C VAL A 348 15.09 9.78 20.60
N ASP A 349 16.12 9.98 21.43
CA ASP A 349 16.10 9.56 22.84
C ASP A 349 15.00 10.27 23.65
N GLU A 350 14.79 11.57 23.42
CA GLU A 350 13.70 12.32 24.05
C GLU A 350 12.33 11.72 23.71
N ILE A 351 12.07 11.46 22.42
CA ILE A 351 10.79 10.93 21.95
C ILE A 351 10.57 9.49 22.46
N LEU A 352 11.61 8.65 22.44
CA LEU A 352 11.52 7.29 22.98
C LEU A 352 11.20 7.29 24.48
N THR A 353 11.76 8.24 25.23
CA THR A 353 11.49 8.39 26.66
C THR A 353 10.04 8.81 26.92
N GLU A 354 9.51 9.74 26.12
CA GLU A 354 8.11 10.17 26.20
C GLU A 354 7.14 9.02 25.90
N ILE A 355 7.39 8.27 24.82
CA ILE A 355 6.59 7.10 24.45
C ILE A 355 6.62 6.05 25.57
N TYR A 356 7.80 5.77 26.13
CA TYR A 356 7.94 4.80 27.21
C TYR A 356 7.09 5.16 28.43
N GLU A 357 7.13 6.43 28.88
CA GLU A 357 6.34 6.87 30.04
C GLU A 357 4.83 6.86 29.75
N ASN A 358 4.40 7.23 28.55
CA ASN A 358 2.99 7.15 28.14
C ASN A 358 2.46 5.70 28.14
N VAL A 359 3.23 4.77 27.55
CA VAL A 359 2.87 3.34 27.53
C VAL A 359 2.80 2.78 28.95
N LYS A 360 3.75 3.13 29.81
CA LYS A 360 3.79 2.70 31.21
C LYS A 360 2.59 3.21 32.00
N GLN A 361 2.19 4.47 31.81
CA GLN A 361 0.97 5.01 32.43
C GLN A 361 -0.28 4.26 31.95
N GLY A 362 -0.42 4.02 30.65
CA GLY A 362 -1.53 3.25 30.09
C GLY A 362 -1.61 1.83 30.66
N LEU A 363 -0.49 1.13 30.77
CA LEU A 363 -0.42 -0.21 31.37
C LEU A 363 -0.82 -0.21 32.85
N ASN A 364 -0.44 0.81 33.61
CA ASN A 364 -0.86 0.95 35.01
C ASN A 364 -2.38 1.17 35.12
N MET A 365 -2.98 1.98 34.23
CA MET A 365 -4.43 2.16 34.21
C MET A 365 -5.17 0.86 33.90
N VAL A 366 -4.73 0.10 32.89
CA VAL A 366 -5.31 -1.20 32.54
C VAL A 366 -5.19 -2.17 33.71
N THR A 367 -4.03 -2.20 34.37
CA THR A 367 -3.79 -3.07 35.54
C THR A 367 -4.76 -2.75 36.67
N ASN A 368 -5.01 -1.48 36.95
CA ASN A 368 -5.98 -1.05 37.96
C ASN A 368 -7.41 -1.47 37.58
N GLN A 369 -7.82 -1.29 36.32
CA GLN A 369 -9.14 -1.72 35.84
C GLN A 369 -9.34 -3.24 35.95
N ILE A 370 -8.31 -4.03 35.63
CA ILE A 370 -8.36 -5.49 35.81
C ILE A 370 -8.53 -5.84 37.30
N GLY A 371 -7.87 -5.10 38.20
CA GLY A 371 -8.07 -5.24 39.65
C GLY A 371 -9.52 -4.98 40.07
N GLU A 372 -10.14 -3.91 39.59
CA GLU A 372 -11.55 -3.59 39.88
C GLU A 372 -12.50 -4.68 39.35
N ILE A 373 -12.31 -5.15 38.11
CA ILE A 373 -13.09 -6.26 37.53
C ILE A 373 -12.93 -7.54 38.36
N HIS A 374 -11.72 -7.82 38.84
CA HIS A 374 -11.48 -8.98 39.70
C HIS A 374 -12.29 -8.88 41.01
N GLU A 375 -12.30 -7.71 41.66
CA GLU A 375 -13.11 -7.49 42.86
C GLU A 375 -14.61 -7.63 42.61
N GLU A 376 -15.11 -7.14 41.48
CA GLU A 376 -16.52 -7.31 41.08
C GLU A 376 -16.87 -8.78 40.83
N ASN A 377 -15.99 -9.54 40.17
CA ASN A 377 -16.19 -10.97 39.95
C ASN A 377 -16.26 -11.75 41.28
N VAL A 378 -15.41 -11.42 42.26
CA VAL A 378 -15.47 -12.04 43.60
C VAL A 378 -16.80 -11.74 44.31
N LYS A 379 -17.32 -10.51 44.16
CA LYS A 379 -18.66 -10.15 44.68
C LYS A 379 -19.77 -10.94 43.98
N PHE A 380 -19.66 -11.13 42.66
CA PHE A 380 -20.62 -11.90 41.88
C PHE A 380 -20.63 -13.39 42.27
N GLU A 381 -19.46 -14.01 42.43
CA GLU A 381 -19.33 -15.39 42.93
C GLU A 381 -19.97 -15.53 44.31
N THR A 382 -19.73 -14.58 45.21
CA THR A 382 -20.36 -14.56 46.54
C THR A 382 -21.89 -14.50 46.45
N ASN A 383 -22.43 -13.74 45.50
CA ASN A 383 -23.88 -13.67 45.28
C ASN A 383 -24.45 -14.96 44.68
N ILE A 384 -23.73 -15.64 43.79
CA ILE A 384 -24.12 -16.96 43.28
C ILE A 384 -24.25 -17.96 44.42
N VAL A 385 -23.28 -17.99 45.35
CA VAL A 385 -23.32 -18.88 46.52
C VAL A 385 -24.57 -18.61 47.37
N LYS A 386 -24.85 -17.33 47.68
CA LYS A 386 -26.05 -16.94 48.43
C LYS A 386 -27.35 -17.34 47.72
N LEU A 387 -27.39 -17.22 46.39
CA LEU A 387 -28.56 -17.61 45.59
C LEU A 387 -28.77 -19.13 45.65
N ASN A 388 -27.70 -19.92 45.54
CA ASN A 388 -27.76 -21.38 45.67
C ASN A 388 -28.26 -21.81 47.06
N ASP A 389 -27.81 -21.15 48.13
CA ASP A 389 -28.31 -21.40 49.48
C ASP A 389 -29.81 -21.12 49.60
N PHE A 390 -30.28 -20.04 48.97
CA PHE A 390 -31.69 -19.69 48.95
C PHE A 390 -32.54 -20.69 48.15
N ILE A 391 -32.08 -21.10 46.97
CA ILE A 391 -32.70 -22.16 46.16
C ILE A 391 -32.81 -23.45 46.97
N THR A 392 -31.75 -23.83 47.68
CA THR A 392 -31.73 -25.03 48.53
C THR A 392 -32.78 -24.93 49.65
N LYS A 393 -32.90 -23.77 50.30
CA LYS A 393 -33.94 -23.53 51.33
C LYS A 393 -35.34 -23.65 50.76
N ILE A 394 -35.61 -23.06 49.59
CA ILE A 394 -36.90 -23.18 48.90
C ILE A 394 -37.20 -24.64 48.57
N SER A 395 -36.23 -25.36 47.99
CA SER A 395 -36.38 -26.78 47.64
C SER A 395 -36.77 -27.62 48.86
N ASN A 396 -36.13 -27.38 50.01
CA ASN A 396 -36.47 -28.08 51.25
C ASN A 396 -37.88 -27.73 51.75
N GLN A 397 -38.30 -26.47 51.64
CA GLN A 397 -39.66 -26.06 52.00
C GLN A 397 -40.73 -26.69 51.09
N ILE A 398 -40.46 -26.78 49.79
CA ILE A 398 -41.34 -27.45 48.82
C ILE A 398 -41.45 -28.93 49.20
N ASN A 399 -40.34 -29.63 49.41
CA ASN A 399 -40.34 -31.05 49.79
C ASN A 399 -41.13 -31.29 51.09
N ASN A 400 -40.92 -30.48 52.12
CA ASN A 400 -41.69 -30.57 53.36
C ASN A 400 -43.19 -30.35 53.13
N SER A 401 -43.55 -29.42 52.25
CA SER A 401 -44.96 -29.15 51.92
C SER A 401 -45.59 -30.32 51.17
N ILE A 402 -44.85 -30.95 50.25
CA ILE A 402 -45.28 -32.17 49.55
C ILE A 402 -45.54 -33.28 50.56
N GLU A 403 -44.62 -33.54 51.50
CA GLU A 403 -44.81 -34.56 52.54
C GLU A 403 -46.06 -34.31 53.41
N ILE A 404 -46.34 -33.04 53.74
CA ILE A 404 -47.54 -32.67 54.50
C ILE A 404 -48.81 -32.91 53.66
N ILE A 405 -48.80 -32.55 52.38
CA ILE A 405 -49.92 -32.78 51.47
C ILE A 405 -50.18 -34.28 51.32
N ASP A 406 -49.15 -35.09 51.09
CA ASP A 406 -49.27 -36.54 50.94
C ASP A 406 -49.89 -37.18 52.20
N LYS A 407 -49.40 -36.82 53.40
CA LYS A 407 -49.99 -37.29 54.67
C LYS A 407 -51.46 -36.89 54.81
N ASN A 408 -51.82 -35.67 54.41
CA ASN A 408 -53.21 -35.21 54.49
C ASN A 408 -54.10 -35.94 53.47
N ILE A 409 -53.59 -36.23 52.27
CA ILE A 409 -54.31 -37.04 51.28
C ILE A 409 -54.53 -38.45 51.82
N GLU A 410 -53.49 -39.11 52.34
CA GLU A 410 -53.58 -40.45 52.95
C GLU A 410 -54.60 -40.49 54.10
N ALA A 411 -54.60 -39.46 54.97
CA ALA A 411 -55.53 -39.36 56.08
C ALA A 411 -57.00 -39.20 55.64
N ILE A 412 -57.25 -38.71 54.42
CA ILE A 412 -58.59 -38.57 53.84
C ILE A 412 -58.99 -39.82 53.05
N THR A 413 -58.08 -40.35 52.25
CA THR A 413 -58.36 -41.50 51.36
C THR A 413 -58.58 -42.78 52.15
N HIS A 414 -57.78 -43.05 53.19
CA HIS A 414 -57.88 -44.30 53.93
C HIS A 414 -59.23 -44.47 54.67
N PRO A 415 -59.78 -43.46 55.39
CA PRO A 415 -61.12 -43.58 55.97
C PRO A 415 -62.22 -43.65 54.92
N PHE A 416 -62.06 -42.95 53.80
CA PHE A 416 -63.02 -42.99 52.70
C PHE A 416 -63.10 -44.40 52.07
N GLU A 417 -61.95 -45.00 51.74
CA GLU A 417 -61.85 -46.36 51.20
C GLU A 417 -62.43 -47.38 52.18
N SER A 418 -62.09 -47.29 53.47
CA SER A 418 -62.63 -48.16 54.50
C SER A 418 -64.15 -48.05 54.62
N ASN A 419 -64.70 -46.83 54.59
CA ASN A 419 -66.15 -46.61 54.68
C ASN A 419 -66.88 -47.11 53.42
N LEU A 420 -66.24 -47.01 52.25
CA LEU A 420 -66.77 -47.53 51.00
C LEU A 420 -66.83 -49.06 51.02
N LEU A 421 -65.77 -49.71 51.51
CA LEU A 421 -65.71 -51.16 51.73
C LEU A 421 -66.79 -51.61 52.72
N ASP A 422 -66.90 -50.96 53.89
CA ASP A 422 -67.93 -51.29 54.88
C ASP A 422 -69.35 -51.17 54.32
N ARG A 423 -69.62 -50.11 53.54
CA ARG A 423 -70.92 -49.92 52.89
C ARG A 423 -71.18 -50.99 51.83
N TYR A 424 -70.16 -51.35 51.07
CA TYR A 424 -70.25 -52.40 50.06
C TYR A 424 -70.55 -53.76 50.69
N GLU A 425 -69.84 -54.12 51.77
CA GLU A 425 -70.09 -55.34 52.54
C GLU A 425 -71.50 -55.35 53.15
N LYS A 426 -71.95 -54.21 53.68
CA LYS A 426 -73.31 -54.08 54.22
C LYS A 426 -74.37 -54.31 53.14
N ILE A 427 -74.23 -53.71 51.96
CA ILE A 427 -75.15 -53.92 50.83
C ILE A 427 -75.17 -55.41 50.43
N ILE A 428 -74.01 -56.06 50.35
CA ILE A 428 -73.94 -57.51 50.07
C ILE A 428 -74.73 -58.29 51.13
N SER A 429 -74.53 -57.98 52.41
CA SER A 429 -75.23 -58.66 53.52
C SER A 429 -76.75 -58.45 53.51
N GLU A 430 -77.23 -57.32 53.00
CA GLU A 430 -78.67 -57.01 52.86
C GLU A 430 -79.30 -57.67 51.62
N ILE A 431 -78.51 -57.93 50.58
CA ILE A 431 -78.97 -58.61 49.35
C ILE A 431 -79.02 -60.14 49.54
N GLU A 432 -78.14 -60.73 50.33
CA GLU A 432 -78.06 -62.19 50.50
C GLU A 432 -79.39 -62.83 51.01
N PRO A 433 -80.11 -62.24 51.98
CA PRO A 433 -81.43 -62.73 52.40
C PRO A 433 -82.50 -62.60 51.30
N LEU A 434 -82.45 -61.56 50.48
CA LEU A 434 -83.39 -61.37 49.36
C LEU A 434 -83.23 -62.44 48.29
N LYS A 435 -81.98 -62.86 48.04
CA LYS A 435 -81.66 -63.98 47.15
C LYS A 435 -82.20 -65.31 47.68
N ASN A 436 -82.11 -65.54 48.99
CA ASN A 436 -82.66 -66.73 49.64
C ASN A 436 -84.20 -66.72 49.62
N ASN A 437 -84.83 -65.58 49.94
CA ASN A 437 -86.29 -65.43 49.87
C ASN A 437 -86.83 -65.60 48.45
N HIS A 438 -86.08 -65.17 47.42
CA HIS A 438 -86.44 -65.42 46.03
C HIS A 438 -86.48 -66.92 45.70
N SER A 439 -85.54 -67.71 46.23
CA SER A 439 -85.55 -69.17 46.10
C SER A 439 -86.78 -69.79 46.75
N GLU A 440 -87.15 -69.32 47.96
CA GLU A 440 -88.34 -69.83 48.66
C GLU A 440 -89.65 -69.47 47.93
N ILE A 441 -89.77 -68.24 47.43
CA ILE A 441 -90.92 -67.80 46.62
C ILE A 441 -91.03 -68.64 45.35
N LYS A 442 -89.90 -68.94 44.69
CA LYS A 442 -89.87 -69.80 43.50
C LYS A 442 -90.36 -71.22 43.82
N ASP A 443 -89.90 -71.82 44.91
CA ASP A 443 -90.37 -73.14 45.36
C ASP A 443 -91.88 -73.13 45.70
N LEU A 444 -92.38 -72.03 46.26
CA LEU A 444 -93.80 -71.84 46.55
C LEU A 444 -94.64 -71.75 45.27
N ILE A 445 -94.15 -71.03 44.26
CA ILE A 445 -94.76 -70.95 42.93
C ILE A 445 -94.79 -72.33 42.26
N ASP A 446 -93.69 -73.09 42.32
CA ASP A 446 -93.61 -74.44 41.76
C ASP A 446 -94.58 -75.41 42.47
N LYS A 447 -94.71 -75.31 43.80
CA LYS A 447 -95.74 -76.04 44.56
C LYS A 447 -97.15 -75.64 44.14
N PHE A 448 -97.41 -74.34 43.96
CA PHE A 448 -98.71 -73.84 43.52
C PHE A 448 -99.06 -74.36 42.11
N GLN A 449 -98.10 -74.35 41.19
CA GLN A 449 -98.27 -74.90 39.84
C GLN A 449 -98.56 -76.40 39.86
N LYS A 450 -97.90 -77.17 40.73
CA LYS A 450 -98.20 -78.60 40.92
C LYS A 450 -99.62 -78.82 41.46
N THR A 451 -100.06 -78.03 42.43
CA THR A 451 -101.42 -78.12 42.99
C THR A 451 -102.49 -77.77 41.95
N ILE A 452 -102.27 -76.71 41.15
CA ILE A 452 -103.16 -76.35 40.03
C ILE A 452 -103.22 -77.48 38.99
N SER A 453 -102.08 -78.11 38.69
CA SER A 453 -102.02 -79.25 37.78
C SER A 453 -102.78 -80.47 38.32
N GLY A 454 -102.69 -80.74 39.62
CA GLY A 454 -103.48 -81.77 40.30
C GLY A 454 -104.99 -81.49 40.25
N LEU A 455 -105.41 -80.23 40.49
CA LEU A 455 -106.81 -79.80 40.39
C LEU A 455 -107.36 -79.91 38.95
N ARG A 456 -106.54 -79.65 37.93
CA ARG A 456 -106.92 -79.85 36.53
C ARG A 456 -107.13 -81.33 36.17
N ASN A 457 -106.39 -82.24 36.80
CA ASN A 457 -106.51 -83.68 36.55
C ASN A 457 -107.71 -84.33 37.25
N MET A 458 -108.34 -83.67 38.23
CA MET A 458 -109.58 -84.15 38.86
C MET A 458 -110.85 -83.81 38.07
N LYS A 459 -110.72 -83.15 36.92
CA LYS A 459 -111.82 -82.77 36.02
C LYS A 459 -111.95 -83.66 34.77
N LYS A 460 -111.29 -84.82 34.73
CA LYS A 460 -111.43 -85.83 33.68
C LYS A 460 -111.96 -87.14 34.22
#